data_AF-A0A392PJ06-F1
#
_entry.id   AF-A0A392PJ06-F1
#
_cell.length_a   1.000
_cell.length_b   1.000
_cell.length_c   1.000
_cell.angle_alpha   90.00
_cell.angle_beta   90.00
_cell.angle_gamma   90.00
#
_symmetry.space_group_name_H-M   'P 1'
#
loop_
_entity.id
_entity.type
_entity.pdbx_description
1 polymer ?
#
loop_
_entity_poly.entity_id
_entity_poly.type
_entity_poly.pdbx_seq_one_letter_code
_entity_poly.pdbx_strand_id
1 'polypeptide(L)'
;PVEWEIGAPGKAYTKWAAQMAVGLDTGVPWDMCKQEDAPDPVIDTCNGYYCENFTPNEDYKPKLWTENWSGWYTDFGSAISHRPTEDLAYSVARFIQNRGSFVNYYMYHGGTNFGRTSSGLFIATSYDYDAPLDEYGMH
;
A
#
# COMPACT_ATOMS: atom_id res chain seq x y z
N PRO A 1 0.91 -3.85 11.01
CA PRO A 1 1.90 -3.18 11.87
C PRO A 1 2.69 -4.13 12.78
N VAL A 2 3.96 -3.77 13.03
CA VAL A 2 4.94 -4.58 13.77
C VAL A 2 4.51 -4.78 15.24
N GLU A 3 3.77 -3.84 15.84
CA GLU A 3 3.30 -4.05 17.22
C GLU A 3 2.30 -5.19 17.39
N TRP A 4 1.63 -5.64 16.32
CA TRP A 4 0.75 -6.81 16.39
C TRP A 4 1.54 -8.12 16.48
N GLU A 5 2.78 -8.13 16.00
CA GLU A 5 3.63 -9.33 16.00
C GLU A 5 4.43 -9.47 17.30
N ILE A 6 4.99 -8.35 17.80
CA ILE A 6 5.95 -8.36 18.92
C ILE A 6 5.50 -7.53 20.14
N GLY A 7 4.27 -6.99 20.13
CA GLY A 7 3.67 -6.33 21.29
C GLY A 7 4.37 -5.05 21.74
N ALA A 8 4.68 -4.95 23.04
CA ALA A 8 5.24 -3.72 23.64
C ALA A 8 6.58 -3.26 23.02
N PRO A 9 7.55 -4.15 22.74
CA PRO A 9 8.72 -3.82 21.91
C PRO A 9 8.36 -3.20 20.56
N GLY A 10 7.32 -3.71 19.90
CA GLY A 10 6.84 -3.17 18.63
C GLY A 10 6.29 -1.76 18.77
N LYS A 11 5.50 -1.49 19.82
CA LYS A 11 5.03 -0.13 20.11
C LYS A 11 6.16 0.86 20.35
N ALA A 12 7.21 0.43 21.07
CA ALA A 12 8.39 1.26 21.29
C ALA A 12 9.15 1.53 19.98
N TYR A 13 9.25 0.51 19.13
CA TYR A 13 9.83 0.63 17.79
C TYR A 13 9.02 1.56 16.88
N THR A 14 7.69 1.45 16.83
CA THR A 14 6.80 2.33 16.05
C THR A 14 7.04 3.80 16.40
N LYS A 15 7.09 4.12 17.69
CA LYS A 15 7.38 5.49 18.17
C LYS A 15 8.76 5.97 17.77
N TRP A 16 9.78 5.13 17.97
CA TRP A 16 11.15 5.45 17.60
C TRP A 16 11.31 5.70 16.10
N ALA A 17 10.72 4.84 15.26
CA ALA A 17 10.82 4.93 13.81
C ALA A 17 10.17 6.21 13.27
N ALA A 18 8.96 6.52 13.74
CA ALA A 18 8.26 7.75 13.37
C ALA A 18 9.03 9.01 13.81
N GLN A 19 9.53 9.05 15.04
CA GLN A 19 10.32 10.18 15.55
C GLN A 19 11.62 10.37 14.77
N MET A 20 12.30 9.27 14.44
CA MET A 20 13.53 9.30 13.66
C MET A 20 13.27 9.86 12.26
N ALA A 21 12.23 9.37 11.56
CA ALA A 21 11.88 9.81 10.21
C ALA A 21 11.50 11.31 10.18
N VAL A 22 10.64 11.75 11.10
CA VAL A 22 10.25 13.17 11.21
C VAL A 22 11.45 14.05 11.53
N GLY A 23 12.38 13.57 12.36
CA GLY A 23 13.62 14.27 12.71
C GLY A 23 14.62 14.44 11.55
N LEU A 24 14.41 13.79 10.40
CA LEU A 24 15.20 14.02 9.18
C LEU A 24 14.83 15.30 8.45
N ASP A 25 13.76 15.99 8.86
CA ASP A 25 13.35 17.32 8.36
C ASP A 25 13.31 17.44 6.83
N THR A 26 12.59 16.53 6.18
CA THR A 26 12.46 16.47 4.72
C THR A 26 11.65 17.62 4.12
N GLY A 27 10.95 18.41 4.95
CA GLY A 27 10.07 19.50 4.53
C GLY A 27 8.71 19.06 3.96
N VAL A 28 8.40 17.76 3.97
CA VAL A 28 7.13 17.18 3.49
C VAL A 28 6.58 16.16 4.50
N PRO A 29 5.27 15.84 4.46
CA PRO A 29 4.67 14.87 5.38
C PRO A 29 5.28 13.47 5.27
N TRP A 30 5.23 12.73 6.38
CA TRP A 30 5.51 11.30 6.44
C TRP A 30 4.21 10.52 6.61
N ASP A 31 4.13 9.35 6.00
CA ASP A 31 3.01 8.42 6.15
C ASP A 31 3.47 7.02 6.59
N MET A 32 2.56 6.27 7.22
CA MET A 32 2.73 4.87 7.61
C MET A 32 1.48 4.06 7.28
N CYS A 33 1.60 3.09 6.36
CA CYS A 33 0.47 2.26 5.98
C CYS A 33 0.14 1.17 7.02
N LYS A 34 -1.16 0.93 7.20
CA LYS A 34 -1.70 -0.06 8.16
C LYS A 34 -1.14 0.13 9.58
N GLN A 35 -1.10 1.38 10.05
CA GLN A 35 -0.49 1.78 11.32
C GLN A 35 -1.44 2.67 12.14
N GLU A 36 -2.45 2.06 12.77
CA GLU A 36 -3.52 2.80 13.49
C GLU A 36 -3.00 3.70 14.63
N ASP A 37 -1.86 3.35 15.25
CA ASP A 37 -1.25 4.14 16.33
C ASP A 37 -0.06 5.01 15.87
N ALA A 38 0.00 5.36 14.57
CA ALA A 38 1.03 6.24 14.02
C ALA A 38 1.05 7.60 14.78
N PRO A 39 2.17 7.96 15.43
CA PRO A 39 2.23 9.18 16.24
C PRO A 39 2.33 10.42 15.35
N ASP A 40 1.79 11.53 15.84
CA ASP A 40 1.90 12.81 15.15
C ASP A 40 3.36 13.23 14.91
N PRO A 41 3.65 13.90 13.77
CA PRO A 41 2.73 14.33 12.72
C PRO A 41 2.49 13.30 11.59
N VAL A 42 2.82 12.02 11.79
CA VAL A 42 2.73 10.99 10.74
C VAL A 42 1.26 10.67 10.41
N ILE A 43 0.97 10.51 9.11
CA ILE A 43 -0.35 10.15 8.60
C ILE A 43 -0.45 8.64 8.47
N ASP A 44 -1.41 8.01 9.15
CA ASP A 44 -1.72 6.60 8.92
C ASP A 44 -2.56 6.42 7.65
N THR A 45 -2.30 5.34 6.91
CA THR A 45 -2.92 5.11 5.60
C THR A 45 -3.44 3.69 5.44
N CYS A 46 -4.28 3.47 4.42
CA CYS A 46 -4.90 2.18 4.14
C CYS A 46 -4.32 1.50 2.90
N ASN A 47 -4.27 0.16 2.93
CA ASN A 47 -3.91 -0.72 1.82
C ASN A 47 -4.94 -1.84 1.69
N GLY A 48 -5.32 -2.20 0.46
CA GLY A 48 -6.27 -3.27 0.20
C GLY A 48 -6.93 -3.16 -1.18
N TYR A 49 -7.89 -4.05 -1.46
CA TYR A 49 -8.81 -3.90 -2.58
C TYR A 49 -9.84 -2.78 -2.38
N TYR A 50 -10.13 -2.47 -1.10
CA TYR A 50 -11.16 -1.55 -0.65
C TYR A 50 -10.71 -0.81 0.61
N CYS A 51 -10.82 0.51 0.62
CA CYS A 51 -10.48 1.36 1.76
C CYS A 51 -11.56 2.43 2.03
N GLU A 52 -12.78 2.27 1.49
CA GLU A 52 -13.80 3.31 1.58
C GLU A 52 -14.26 3.61 3.00
N ASN A 53 -14.08 2.68 3.95
CA ASN A 53 -14.46 2.87 5.35
C ASN A 53 -13.26 3.19 6.27
N PHE A 54 -12.05 3.24 5.72
CA PHE A 54 -10.88 3.67 6.49
C PHE A 54 -11.08 5.12 6.99
N THR A 55 -10.64 5.39 8.20
CA THR A 55 -10.57 6.73 8.79
C THR A 55 -9.20 6.86 9.42
N PRO A 56 -8.44 7.94 9.16
CA PRO A 56 -7.15 8.14 9.80
C PRO A 56 -7.32 8.28 11.31
N ASN A 57 -6.23 8.10 12.05
CA ASN A 57 -6.26 8.04 13.50
C ASN A 57 -6.55 9.37 14.21
N GLU A 58 -6.53 10.48 13.46
CA GLU A 58 -6.89 11.82 13.95
C GLU A 58 -7.74 12.57 12.93
N ASP A 59 -8.75 13.33 13.40
CA ASP A 59 -9.75 14.00 12.56
C ASP A 59 -9.18 15.06 11.60
N TYR A 60 -8.00 15.61 11.92
CA TYR A 60 -7.34 16.63 11.11
C TYR A 60 -6.41 16.04 10.03
N LYS A 61 -6.21 14.71 10.02
CA LYS A 61 -5.39 14.03 9.00
C LYS A 61 -6.23 13.69 7.77
N PRO A 62 -5.65 13.76 6.56
CA PRO A 62 -6.36 13.38 5.34
C PRO A 62 -6.51 11.86 5.25
N LYS A 63 -7.53 11.40 4.54
CA LYS A 63 -7.77 9.98 4.26
C LYS A 63 -7.01 9.54 3.02
N LEU A 64 -5.97 8.73 3.20
CA LEU A 64 -5.07 8.29 2.12
C LEU A 64 -5.13 6.76 1.91
N TRP A 65 -5.17 6.35 0.65
CA TRP A 65 -5.10 4.95 0.22
C TRP A 65 -3.81 4.72 -0.57
N THR A 66 -2.80 4.16 0.10
CA THR A 66 -1.44 4.01 -0.43
C THR A 66 -1.27 2.77 -1.31
N GLU A 67 -2.11 1.74 -1.17
CA GLU A 67 -2.11 0.58 -2.07
C GLU A 67 -3.54 0.14 -2.42
N ASN A 68 -4.06 0.61 -3.54
CA ASN A 68 -5.22 0.03 -4.20
C ASN A 68 -4.77 -1.11 -5.10
N TRP A 69 -4.98 -2.35 -4.65
CA TRP A 69 -4.44 -3.52 -5.32
C TRP A 69 -5.06 -3.74 -6.69
N SER A 70 -4.33 -3.47 -7.78
CA SER A 70 -4.84 -3.60 -9.16
C SER A 70 -5.07 -5.06 -9.56
N GLY A 71 -4.47 -6.00 -8.85
CA GLY A 71 -4.56 -7.44 -9.05
C GLY A 71 -3.81 -8.15 -7.92
N TRP A 72 -2.98 -9.14 -8.25
CA TRP A 72 -2.11 -9.80 -7.27
C TRP A 72 -0.81 -10.30 -7.90
N TYR A 73 0.21 -10.54 -7.08
CA TYR A 73 1.45 -11.17 -7.56
C TYR A 73 1.19 -12.61 -7.99
N THR A 74 2.02 -13.13 -8.90
CA THR A 74 1.95 -14.53 -9.34
C THR A 74 3.00 -15.36 -8.62
N ASP A 75 2.60 -16.49 -8.05
CA ASP A 75 3.51 -17.48 -7.49
C ASP A 75 3.87 -18.56 -8.54
N PHE A 76 5.07 -19.11 -8.46
CA PHE A 76 5.42 -20.30 -9.22
C PHE A 76 4.50 -21.48 -8.85
N GLY A 77 3.74 -21.98 -9.84
CA GLY A 77 2.78 -23.07 -9.66
C GLY A 77 1.33 -22.62 -9.40
N SER A 78 1.09 -21.31 -9.29
CA SER A 78 -0.25 -20.73 -9.15
C SER A 78 -0.77 -20.19 -10.49
N ALA A 79 -2.08 -19.92 -10.55
CA ALA A 79 -2.69 -19.21 -11.68
C ALA A 79 -2.37 -17.71 -11.61
N ILE A 80 -2.43 -17.04 -12.76
CA ILE A 80 -2.35 -15.58 -12.84
C ILE A 80 -3.64 -15.00 -12.26
N SER A 81 -3.49 -14.06 -11.33
CA SER A 81 -4.60 -13.36 -10.69
C SER A 81 -5.07 -12.20 -11.56
N HIS A 82 -6.38 -11.99 -11.65
CA HIS A 82 -6.97 -10.87 -12.37
C HIS A 82 -8.01 -10.14 -11.51
N ARG A 83 -8.06 -8.81 -11.63
CA ARG A 83 -9.09 -7.97 -11.01
C ARG A 83 -9.82 -7.18 -12.11
N PRO A 84 -11.15 -7.29 -12.21
CA PRO A 84 -11.91 -6.55 -13.23
C PRO A 84 -11.68 -5.03 -13.12
N THR A 85 -11.48 -4.38 -14.27
CA THR A 85 -11.30 -2.92 -14.33
C THR A 85 -12.51 -2.18 -13.76
N GLU A 86 -13.72 -2.73 -13.90
CA GLU A 86 -14.95 -2.17 -13.34
C GLU A 86 -14.94 -2.21 -11.81
N ASP A 87 -14.42 -3.29 -11.20
CA ASP A 87 -14.27 -3.40 -9.75
C ASP A 87 -13.22 -2.42 -9.23
N LEU A 88 -12.09 -2.32 -9.94
CA LEU A 88 -11.04 -1.35 -9.61
C LEU A 88 -11.57 0.08 -9.65
N ALA A 89 -12.25 0.47 -10.73
CA ALA A 89 -12.85 1.80 -10.88
C ALA A 89 -13.93 2.06 -9.80
N TYR A 90 -14.76 1.06 -9.51
CA TYR A 90 -15.80 1.15 -8.48
C TYR A 90 -15.20 1.37 -7.09
N SER A 91 -14.14 0.65 -6.74
CA SER A 91 -13.46 0.80 -5.45
C SER A 91 -12.89 2.22 -5.24
N VAL A 92 -12.29 2.80 -6.29
CA VAL A 92 -11.80 4.18 -6.30
C VAL A 92 -12.95 5.17 -6.10
N ALA A 93 -14.04 5.00 -6.86
CA ALA A 93 -15.22 5.85 -6.74
C ALA A 93 -15.81 5.80 -5.31
N ARG A 94 -15.90 4.61 -4.71
CA ARG A 94 -16.37 4.45 -3.32
C ARG A 94 -15.48 5.16 -2.30
N PHE A 95 -14.17 5.12 -2.51
CA PHE A 95 -13.22 5.80 -1.63
C PHE A 95 -13.32 7.32 -1.75
N ILE A 96 -13.28 7.86 -2.97
CA ILE A 96 -13.32 9.31 -3.23
C ILE A 96 -14.65 9.92 -2.78
N GLN A 97 -15.79 9.29 -3.09
CA GLN A 97 -17.10 9.79 -2.66
C GLN A 97 -17.22 9.83 -1.12
N ASN A 98 -16.45 9.00 -0.41
CA ASN A 98 -16.41 8.96 1.05
C ASN A 98 -15.17 9.67 1.63
N ARG A 99 -14.94 10.90 1.13
CA ARG A 99 -13.90 11.84 1.61
C ARG A 99 -12.46 11.36 1.42
N GLY A 100 -12.24 10.35 0.59
CA GLY A 100 -10.90 9.95 0.18
C GLY A 100 -10.22 11.04 -0.65
N SER A 101 -8.97 11.37 -0.33
CA SER A 101 -8.24 12.48 -0.97
C SER A 101 -6.94 12.08 -1.68
N PHE A 102 -6.54 10.82 -1.56
CA PHE A 102 -5.38 10.25 -2.25
C PHE A 102 -5.59 8.76 -2.51
N VAL A 103 -5.32 8.30 -3.73
CA VAL A 103 -5.35 6.89 -4.11
C VAL A 103 -4.12 6.59 -4.96
N ASN A 104 -3.41 5.51 -4.62
CA ASN A 104 -2.30 4.98 -5.40
C ASN A 104 -2.61 3.55 -5.86
N TYR A 105 -2.37 3.24 -7.14
CA TYR A 105 -2.53 1.89 -7.67
C TYR A 105 -1.28 1.06 -7.38
N TYR A 106 -1.47 -0.07 -6.69
CA TYR A 106 -0.43 -1.07 -6.47
C TYR A 106 -0.82 -2.32 -7.25
N MET A 107 -0.34 -2.57 -8.46
CA MET A 107 0.67 -1.81 -9.19
C MET A 107 0.04 -1.03 -10.34
N TYR A 108 0.54 0.19 -10.60
CA TYR A 108 0.23 0.86 -11.87
C TYR A 108 0.99 0.24 -13.04
N HIS A 109 2.25 -0.14 -12.79
CA HIS A 109 3.08 -1.01 -13.62
C HIS A 109 3.89 -1.88 -12.67
N GLY A 110 3.79 -3.21 -12.79
CA GLY A 110 4.52 -4.12 -11.93
C GLY A 110 5.88 -4.56 -12.51
N GLY A 111 5.92 -4.94 -13.79
CA GLY A 111 7.16 -5.26 -14.50
C GLY A 111 7.71 -6.65 -14.20
N THR A 112 9.03 -6.76 -14.04
CA THR A 112 9.75 -8.05 -13.93
C THR A 112 10.74 -8.07 -12.77
N ASN A 113 10.70 -9.14 -11.98
CA ASN A 113 11.72 -9.47 -10.98
C ASN A 113 12.98 -10.04 -11.65
N PHE A 114 13.84 -9.17 -12.20
CA PHE A 114 15.07 -9.60 -12.88
C PHE A 114 16.12 -10.20 -11.94
N GLY A 115 16.97 -11.06 -12.50
CA GLY A 115 18.10 -11.63 -11.78
C GLY A 115 17.67 -12.63 -10.70
N ARG A 116 18.33 -12.58 -9.54
CA ARG A 116 18.21 -13.63 -8.50
C ARG A 116 18.14 -13.09 -7.06
N THR A 117 17.94 -11.80 -6.91
CA THR A 117 17.84 -11.10 -5.61
C THR A 117 16.65 -10.13 -5.59
N SER A 118 15.72 -10.28 -6.53
CA SER A 118 14.57 -9.37 -6.70
C SER A 118 13.26 -10.03 -6.26
N SER A 119 12.98 -11.25 -6.71
CA SER A 119 11.77 -11.98 -6.35
C SER A 119 11.79 -12.44 -4.89
N GLY A 120 10.63 -12.37 -4.24
CA GLY A 120 10.39 -13.00 -2.94
C GLY A 120 10.33 -14.53 -3.02
N LEU A 121 10.06 -15.17 -1.88
CA LEU A 121 9.92 -16.62 -1.79
C LEU A 121 8.79 -17.12 -2.72
N PHE A 122 9.15 -17.93 -3.71
CA PHE A 122 8.25 -18.50 -4.74
C PHE A 122 7.50 -17.50 -5.64
N ILE A 123 7.77 -16.19 -5.51
CA ILE A 123 7.22 -15.19 -6.43
C ILE A 123 7.83 -15.42 -7.83
N ALA A 124 6.97 -15.43 -8.85
CA ALA A 124 7.37 -15.59 -10.23
C ALA A 124 8.31 -14.47 -10.71
N THR A 125 9.02 -14.72 -11.82
CA THR A 125 9.83 -13.69 -12.49
C THR A 125 8.93 -12.55 -12.98
N SER A 126 7.76 -12.87 -13.53
CA SER A 126 6.76 -11.87 -13.90
C SER A 126 6.17 -11.22 -12.65
N TYR A 127 6.15 -9.89 -12.64
CA TYR A 127 5.46 -9.09 -11.64
C TYR A 127 4.34 -8.26 -12.27
N ASP A 128 3.72 -8.77 -13.33
CA ASP A 128 2.66 -8.11 -14.12
C ASP A 128 1.54 -7.50 -13.26
N TYR A 129 1.04 -8.26 -12.28
CA TYR A 129 0.05 -7.84 -11.29
C TYR A 129 -1.35 -7.50 -11.86
N ASP A 130 -1.65 -7.84 -13.12
CA ASP A 130 -2.85 -7.35 -13.83
C ASP A 130 -2.89 -5.81 -13.79
N ALA A 131 -1.71 -5.20 -13.86
CA ALA A 131 -1.55 -3.76 -13.75
C ALA A 131 -2.09 -3.04 -15.00
N PRO A 132 -2.48 -1.76 -14.88
CA PRO A 132 -2.88 -0.93 -16.03
C PRO A 132 -1.84 -0.86 -17.15
N LEU A 133 -0.56 -0.99 -16.83
CA LEU A 133 0.51 -1.26 -17.78
C LEU A 133 1.07 -2.66 -17.51
N ASP A 134 0.95 -3.54 -18.49
CA ASP A 134 1.41 -4.93 -18.40
C ASP A 134 2.93 -5.03 -18.12
N GLU A 135 3.44 -6.24 -17.89
CA GLU A 135 4.86 -6.50 -17.64
C GLU A 135 5.80 -5.84 -18.66
N TYR A 136 5.34 -5.64 -19.90
CA TYR A 136 6.13 -5.10 -21.01
C TYR A 136 5.88 -3.60 -21.26
N GLY A 137 5.02 -2.97 -20.46
CA GLY A 137 4.68 -1.55 -20.54
C GLY A 137 3.60 -1.19 -21.57
N MET A 138 2.78 -2.17 -21.97
CA MET A 138 1.64 -1.98 -22.89
C MET A 138 0.32 -1.82 -22.12
N HIS A 139 -0.71 -1.27 -22.78
CA HIS A 139 -2.10 -1.24 -22.31
C HIS A 139 -2.94 -2.29 -23.03
#